data_AF-A0A0C9UH31-F1
#
_entry.id   AF-A0A0C9UH31-F1
#
_cell.length_a   1.000
_cell.length_b   1.000
_cell.length_c   1.000
_cell.angle_alpha   90.00
_cell.angle_beta   90.00
_cell.angle_gamma   90.00
#
_symmetry.space_group_name_H-M   'P 1'
#
loop_
_entity.id
_entity.type
_entity.pdbx_description
1 polymer ?
#
loop_
_entity_poly.entity_id
_entity_poly.type
_entity_poly.pdbx_seq_one_letter_code
_entity_poly.pdbx_strand_id
1 'polypeptide(L)'
;MVITRAPPPTGRPPAYAIAGRAFGRSNLRPVVITCTVVATVWSLVWAVCGGAFQDINSVKQTTDIKQLATFDIVLGALYAGVAAIELFGLFAAVTRRAPLVRLFVFLSLAVAVITAAAELTRTVVHFSFKSAIKAECFQVSTDRSDFQFDFWLPTVSGLTNSEAQDFCNRAFSRMSISTIAWLIFATLFALFFASIAYSFYRQLLDPSFFRAQAPSDQ
;
A
#
# COMPACT_ATOMS: atom_id res chain seq x y z
N MET A 1 -30.92 41.64 30.35
CA MET A 1 -29.48 41.44 30.14
C MET A 1 -29.28 41.15 28.66
N VAL A 2 -28.82 42.13 27.88
CA VAL A 2 -28.57 41.96 26.44
C VAL A 2 -27.18 41.34 26.29
N ILE A 3 -27.12 40.10 25.82
CA ILE A 3 -25.85 39.44 25.49
C ILE A 3 -25.39 40.01 24.15
N THR A 4 -24.50 41.01 24.19
CA THR A 4 -23.81 41.49 22.99
C THR A 4 -22.74 40.47 22.60
N ARG A 5 -22.83 39.91 21.39
CA ARG A 5 -21.74 39.11 20.82
C ARG A 5 -20.52 40.02 20.66
N ALA A 6 -19.35 39.51 21.03
CA ALA A 6 -18.10 40.20 20.75
C ALA A 6 -17.97 40.47 19.24
N PRO A 7 -17.51 41.67 18.83
CA PRO A 7 -17.34 42.00 17.43
C PRO A 7 -16.35 41.02 16.76
N PRO A 8 -16.54 40.70 15.47
CA PRO A 8 -15.62 39.83 14.76
C PRO A 8 -14.22 40.46 14.77
N PRO A 9 -13.15 39.66 14.99
CA PRO A 9 -11.79 40.19 15.09
C PRO A 9 -11.39 40.89 13.78
N THR A 10 -11.18 42.21 13.86
CA THR A 10 -10.72 43.05 12.75
C THR A 10 -9.20 42.96 12.64
N GLY A 11 -8.72 41.97 11.89
CA GLY A 11 -7.30 41.78 11.59
C GLY A 11 -7.09 40.69 10.56
N ARG A 12 -6.02 40.76 9.76
CA ARG A 12 -5.65 39.67 8.84
C ARG A 12 -5.51 38.38 9.68
N PRO A 13 -6.30 37.33 9.40
CA PRO A 13 -6.20 36.10 10.17
C PRO A 13 -4.76 35.60 10.13
N PRO A 14 -4.22 35.11 11.26
CA PRO A 14 -2.85 34.62 11.28
C PRO A 14 -2.70 33.49 10.25
N ALA A 15 -1.53 33.39 9.60
CA ALA A 15 -1.33 32.52 8.44
C ALA A 15 -1.74 31.05 8.70
N TYR A 16 -1.61 30.57 9.94
CA TYR A 16 -2.07 29.25 10.36
C TYR A 16 -3.60 29.07 10.29
N ALA A 17 -4.38 30.11 10.52
CA ALA A 17 -5.84 30.09 10.43
C ALA A 17 -6.33 30.07 8.97
N ILE A 18 -5.53 30.58 8.04
CA ILE A 18 -5.82 30.53 6.60
C ILE A 18 -5.55 29.12 6.07
N ALA A 19 -4.43 28.50 6.46
CA ALA A 19 -4.13 27.11 6.13
C ALA A 19 -5.18 26.15 6.71
N GLY A 20 -5.56 26.33 7.97
CA GLY A 20 -6.63 25.53 8.61
C GLY A 20 -7.98 25.65 7.91
N ARG A 21 -8.30 26.82 7.32
CA ARG A 21 -9.53 27.02 6.53
C ARG A 21 -9.46 26.39 5.13
N ALA A 22 -8.31 26.43 4.48
CA ALA A 22 -8.12 25.86 3.14
C ALA A 22 -8.16 24.32 3.19
N PHE A 23 -7.42 23.70 4.12
CA PHE A 23 -7.44 22.24 4.32
C PHE A 23 -8.72 21.76 5.02
N GLY A 24 -9.37 22.62 5.82
CA GLY A 24 -10.61 22.31 6.54
C GLY A 24 -11.88 22.35 5.69
N ARG A 25 -11.89 23.03 4.55
CA ARG A 25 -13.06 23.14 3.65
C ARG A 25 -13.18 22.01 2.64
N SER A 26 -12.12 21.25 2.40
CA SER A 26 -12.16 20.13 1.48
C SER A 26 -12.83 18.92 2.15
N ASN A 27 -13.88 18.39 1.52
CA ASN A 27 -14.49 17.13 1.92
C ASN A 27 -13.43 16.01 1.76
N LEU A 28 -12.77 15.60 2.84
CA LEU A 28 -11.77 14.49 2.80
C LEU A 28 -12.43 13.11 2.62
N ARG A 29 -13.74 13.02 2.79
CA ARG A 29 -14.50 11.77 2.65
C ARG A 29 -14.30 11.05 1.30
N PRO A 30 -14.53 11.69 0.12
CA PRO A 30 -14.26 11.06 -1.16
C PRO A 30 -12.80 10.60 -1.30
N VAL A 31 -11.85 11.36 -0.76
CA VAL A 31 -10.42 11.00 -0.82
C VAL A 31 -10.13 9.72 -0.04
N VAL A 32 -10.64 9.60 1.19
CA VAL A 32 -10.48 8.38 1.99
C VAL A 32 -11.16 7.18 1.31
N ILE A 33 -12.34 7.38 0.72
CA ILE A 33 -13.05 6.32 -0.02
C ILE A 33 -12.22 5.86 -1.22
N THR A 34 -11.68 6.78 -2.03
CA THR A 34 -10.86 6.39 -3.18
C THR A 34 -9.57 5.70 -2.74
N CYS A 35 -8.91 6.18 -1.67
CA CYS A 35 -7.69 5.57 -1.15
C CYS A 35 -7.95 4.14 -0.64
N THR A 36 -9.00 3.93 0.15
CA THR A 36 -9.36 2.61 0.70
C THR A 36 -9.74 1.62 -0.40
N VAL A 37 -10.46 2.05 -1.44
CA VAL A 37 -10.79 1.20 -2.60
C VAL A 37 -9.53 0.80 -3.37
N VAL A 38 -8.66 1.77 -3.69
CA VAL A 38 -7.40 1.49 -4.40
C VAL A 38 -6.51 0.57 -3.58
N ALA A 39 -6.37 0.81 -2.27
CA ALA A 39 -5.60 -0.04 -1.37
C ALA A 39 -6.19 -1.46 -1.27
N THR A 40 -7.52 -1.59 -1.21
CA THR A 40 -8.19 -2.90 -1.20
C THR A 40 -7.91 -3.67 -2.49
N VAL A 41 -8.12 -3.05 -3.65
CA VAL A 41 -7.85 -3.68 -4.96
C VAL A 41 -6.38 -4.09 -5.06
N TRP A 42 -5.47 -3.19 -4.68
CA TRP A 42 -4.03 -3.48 -4.64
C TRP A 42 -3.72 -4.71 -3.78
N SER A 43 -4.18 -4.73 -2.53
CA SER A 43 -3.93 -5.84 -1.61
C SER A 43 -4.53 -7.16 -2.11
N LEU A 44 -5.70 -7.15 -2.75
CA LEU A 44 -6.31 -8.34 -3.34
C LEU A 44 -5.53 -8.86 -4.54
N VAL A 45 -5.05 -7.98 -5.41
CA VAL A 45 -4.21 -8.38 -6.56
C VAL A 45 -2.94 -9.07 -6.06
N TRP A 46 -2.28 -8.55 -5.04
CA TRP A 46 -1.11 -9.21 -4.46
C TRP A 46 -1.42 -10.49 -3.69
N ALA A 47 -2.57 -10.57 -3.03
CA ALA A 47 -3.00 -11.79 -2.35
C ALA A 47 -3.30 -12.93 -3.34
N VAL A 48 -3.90 -12.63 -4.50
CA VAL A 48 -4.33 -13.65 -5.46
C VAL A 48 -3.27 -13.93 -6.52
N CYS A 49 -2.73 -12.89 -7.17
CA CYS A 49 -1.76 -13.03 -8.26
C CYS A 49 -0.31 -13.12 -7.77
N GLY A 50 -0.03 -12.63 -6.56
CA GLY A 50 1.33 -12.55 -6.03
C GLY A 50 1.88 -13.84 -5.41
N GLY A 51 1.23 -15.00 -5.60
CA GLY A 51 1.81 -16.31 -5.25
C GLY A 51 1.19 -17.07 -4.07
N ALA A 52 0.24 -16.51 -3.31
CA ALA A 52 -0.26 -17.18 -2.10
C ALA A 52 -0.96 -18.55 -2.32
N PHE A 53 -1.38 -18.87 -3.55
CA PHE A 53 -2.11 -20.10 -3.86
C PHE A 53 -1.61 -20.88 -5.10
N GLN A 54 -0.68 -20.34 -5.88
CA GLN A 54 -0.23 -21.01 -7.12
C GLN A 54 0.75 -22.17 -6.84
N ASP A 55 1.57 -22.10 -5.79
CA ASP A 55 2.58 -23.12 -5.51
C ASP A 55 2.08 -24.33 -4.69
N ILE A 56 0.87 -24.27 -4.12
CA ILE A 56 0.34 -25.40 -3.35
C ILE A 56 0.04 -26.60 -4.26
N ASN A 57 -0.30 -26.36 -5.53
CA ASN A 57 -0.74 -27.42 -6.44
C ASN A 57 0.41 -28.11 -7.22
N SER A 58 1.62 -27.55 -7.17
CA SER A 58 2.77 -27.98 -8.00
C SER A 58 3.89 -28.66 -7.21
N VAL A 59 3.92 -28.53 -5.88
CA VAL A 59 5.10 -28.93 -5.08
C VAL A 59 4.97 -30.36 -4.56
N LYS A 60 5.30 -31.31 -5.43
CA LYS A 60 5.78 -32.63 -5.01
C LYS A 60 7.31 -32.64 -5.04
N GLN A 61 7.90 -32.99 -3.90
CA GLN A 61 9.29 -33.49 -3.73
C GLN A 61 10.44 -32.47 -3.88
N THR A 62 10.68 -31.62 -2.88
CA THR A 62 12.03 -31.33 -2.33
C THR A 62 11.91 -30.48 -1.05
N THR A 63 12.84 -30.66 -0.10
CA THR A 63 12.78 -30.08 1.25
C THR A 63 12.94 -28.56 1.29
N ASP A 64 13.62 -27.96 0.31
CA ASP A 64 13.83 -26.50 0.22
C ASP A 64 12.57 -25.72 -0.20
N ILE A 65 11.66 -26.35 -0.96
CA ILE A 65 10.46 -25.69 -1.48
C ILE A 65 9.38 -25.48 -0.39
N LYS A 66 9.46 -26.21 0.73
CA LYS A 66 8.53 -26.04 1.86
C LYS A 66 8.66 -24.67 2.53
N GLN A 67 9.85 -24.09 2.54
CA GLN A 67 10.07 -22.76 3.11
C GLN A 67 9.45 -21.68 2.23
N LEU A 68 9.58 -21.78 0.90
CA LEU A 68 8.89 -20.89 -0.06
C LEU A 68 7.37 -20.90 0.15
N ALA A 69 6.76 -22.10 0.17
CA ALA A 69 5.33 -22.23 0.38
C ALA A 69 4.84 -21.59 1.70
N THR A 70 5.66 -21.67 2.75
CA THR A 70 5.33 -21.04 4.04
C THR A 70 5.37 -19.51 3.94
N PHE A 71 6.38 -18.95 3.26
CA PHE A 71 6.46 -17.50 3.03
C PHE A 71 5.29 -16.98 2.21
N ASP A 72 4.86 -17.70 1.17
CA ASP A 72 3.74 -17.29 0.33
C ASP A 72 2.40 -17.27 1.06
N ILE A 73 2.15 -18.29 1.90
CA ILE A 73 0.94 -18.33 2.75
C ILE A 73 0.94 -17.16 3.73
N VAL A 74 2.08 -16.89 4.38
CA VAL A 74 2.21 -15.77 5.33
C VAL A 74 1.97 -14.45 4.61
N LEU A 75 2.57 -14.26 3.44
CA LEU A 75 2.39 -13.05 2.64
C LEU A 75 0.92 -12.86 2.23
N GLY A 76 0.28 -13.93 1.74
CA GLY A 76 -1.14 -13.92 1.39
C GLY A 76 -2.03 -13.55 2.57
N ALA A 77 -1.76 -14.09 3.75
CA ALA A 77 -2.48 -13.75 4.97
C ALA A 77 -2.31 -12.28 5.37
N LEU A 78 -1.10 -11.71 5.24
CA LEU A 78 -0.86 -10.29 5.52
C LEU A 78 -1.64 -9.37 4.56
N TYR A 79 -1.60 -9.64 3.25
CA TYR A 79 -2.36 -8.85 2.27
C TYR A 79 -3.87 -9.02 2.42
N ALA A 80 -4.37 -10.23 2.72
CA ALA A 80 -5.78 -10.46 3.02
C ALA A 80 -6.21 -9.71 4.29
N GLY A 81 -5.36 -9.66 5.31
CA GLY A 81 -5.58 -8.86 6.52
C GLY A 81 -5.69 -7.37 6.22
N VAL A 82 -4.80 -6.84 5.37
CA VAL A 82 -4.88 -5.44 4.89
C VAL A 82 -6.21 -5.20 4.15
N ALA A 83 -6.58 -6.08 3.23
CA ALA A 83 -7.85 -5.96 2.49
C ALA A 83 -9.07 -5.90 3.44
N ALA A 84 -9.11 -6.76 4.46
CA ALA A 84 -10.19 -6.77 5.44
C ALA A 84 -10.27 -5.45 6.23
N ILE A 85 -9.12 -4.90 6.62
CA ILE A 85 -9.05 -3.63 7.35
C ILE A 85 -9.47 -2.45 6.46
N GLU A 86 -9.05 -2.42 5.20
CA GLU A 86 -9.42 -1.38 4.25
C GLU A 86 -10.92 -1.41 3.91
N LEU A 87 -11.52 -2.61 3.80
CA LEU A 87 -12.97 -2.78 3.68
C LEU A 87 -13.72 -2.24 4.90
N PHE A 88 -13.18 -2.47 6.11
CA PHE A 88 -13.72 -1.86 7.32
C PHE A 88 -13.60 -0.33 7.28
N GLY A 89 -12.48 0.20 6.78
CA GLY A 89 -12.27 1.63 6.55
C GLY A 89 -13.28 2.26 5.61
N LEU A 90 -13.60 1.58 4.51
CA LEU A 90 -14.63 1.98 3.56
C LEU A 90 -16.00 2.06 4.26
N PHE A 91 -16.36 1.05 5.04
CA PHE A 91 -17.61 1.04 5.80
C PHE A 91 -17.67 2.17 6.84
N ALA A 92 -16.57 2.43 7.55
CA ALA A 92 -16.47 3.53 8.52
C ALA A 92 -16.61 4.91 7.85
N ALA A 93 -16.00 5.11 6.68
CA ALA A 93 -16.09 6.35 5.90
C ALA A 93 -17.50 6.61 5.34
N VAL A 94 -18.22 5.54 4.98
CA VAL A 94 -19.62 5.64 4.51
C VAL A 94 -20.56 6.02 5.65
N THR A 95 -20.45 5.35 6.79
CA THR A 95 -21.37 5.50 7.95
C THR A 95 -21.17 6.80 8.74
N ARG A 96 -20.03 7.49 8.59
CA ARG A 96 -19.70 8.78 9.27
C ARG A 96 -19.78 8.72 10.81
N ARG A 97 -19.72 7.54 11.42
CA ARG A 97 -19.74 7.41 12.88
C ARG A 97 -18.35 7.67 13.45
N ALA A 98 -18.22 8.73 14.25
CA ALA A 98 -16.96 9.09 14.93
C ALA A 98 -16.25 7.91 15.66
N PRO A 99 -16.93 6.99 16.38
CA PRO A 99 -16.23 5.87 17.02
C PRO A 99 -15.66 4.85 16.02
N LEU A 100 -16.36 4.60 14.90
CA LEU A 100 -15.86 3.68 13.86
C LEU A 100 -14.64 4.26 13.15
N VAL A 101 -14.67 5.56 12.85
CA VAL A 101 -13.54 6.25 12.22
C VAL A 101 -12.34 6.33 13.18
N ARG A 102 -12.56 6.51 14.48
CA ARG A 102 -11.48 6.44 15.47
C ARG A 102 -10.77 5.09 15.47
N LEU A 103 -11.55 3.99 15.44
CA LEU A 103 -10.98 2.64 15.36
C LEU A 103 -10.22 2.45 14.04
N PHE A 104 -10.79 2.94 12.93
CA PHE A 104 -10.12 2.90 11.62
C PHE A 104 -8.76 3.59 11.64
N VAL A 105 -8.62 4.77 12.26
CA VAL A 105 -7.32 5.47 12.34
C VAL A 105 -6.22 4.60 12.97
N PHE A 106 -6.52 3.90 14.07
CA PHE A 106 -5.55 2.99 14.70
C PHE A 106 -5.24 1.79 13.81
N LEU A 107 -6.27 1.25 13.15
CA LEU A 107 -6.13 0.18 12.18
C LEU A 107 -5.31 0.61 10.94
N SER A 108 -5.43 1.85 10.47
CA SER A 108 -4.64 2.39 9.35
C SER A 108 -3.15 2.43 9.69
N LEU A 109 -2.79 2.72 10.95
CA LEU A 109 -1.41 2.61 11.41
C LEU A 109 -0.94 1.15 11.40
N ALA A 110 -1.78 0.23 11.87
CA ALA A 110 -1.48 -1.20 11.81
C ALA A 110 -1.29 -1.69 10.37
N VAL A 111 -2.11 -1.22 9.41
CA VAL A 111 -1.95 -1.51 7.98
C VAL A 111 -0.60 -1.03 7.45
N ALA A 112 -0.14 0.16 7.85
CA ALA A 112 1.18 0.64 7.45
C ALA A 112 2.31 -0.27 7.96
N VAL A 113 2.21 -0.75 9.20
CA VAL A 113 3.18 -1.71 9.77
C VAL A 113 3.12 -3.07 9.05
N ILE A 114 1.92 -3.59 8.81
CA ILE A 114 1.71 -4.87 8.11
C ILE A 114 2.26 -4.80 6.68
N THR A 115 1.98 -3.71 5.97
CA THR A 115 2.49 -3.47 4.61
C THR A 115 4.01 -3.42 4.60
N ALA A 116 4.62 -2.68 5.54
CA ALA A 116 6.07 -2.62 5.65
C ALA A 116 6.68 -4.00 5.95
N ALA A 117 6.06 -4.79 6.83
CA ALA A 117 6.50 -6.15 7.14
C ALA A 117 6.38 -7.09 5.92
N ALA A 118 5.31 -6.96 5.12
CA ALA A 118 5.10 -7.75 3.92
C ALA A 118 6.15 -7.44 2.84
N GLU A 119 6.41 -6.16 2.55
CA GLU A 119 7.44 -5.76 1.57
C GLU A 119 8.86 -6.08 2.05
N LEU A 120 9.11 -6.00 3.36
CA LEU A 120 10.37 -6.46 3.96
C LEU A 120 10.55 -7.97 3.77
N THR A 121 9.50 -8.76 4.01
CA THR A 121 9.54 -10.22 3.83
C THR A 121 9.84 -10.58 2.38
N ARG A 122 9.21 -9.91 1.40
CA ARG A 122 9.54 -10.08 -0.03
C ARG A 122 11.00 -9.79 -0.32
N THR A 123 11.53 -8.71 0.23
CA THR A 123 12.93 -8.31 0.03
C THR A 123 13.87 -9.36 0.62
N VAL A 124 13.57 -9.89 1.80
CA VAL A 124 14.36 -10.96 2.44
C VAL A 124 14.36 -12.22 1.58
N VAL A 125 13.19 -12.66 1.08
CA VAL A 125 13.09 -13.84 0.19
C VAL A 125 13.92 -13.63 -1.07
N HIS A 126 13.79 -12.46 -1.71
CA HIS A 126 14.54 -12.12 -2.94
C HIS A 126 16.06 -12.24 -2.77
N PHE A 127 16.60 -11.76 -1.64
CA PHE A 127 18.04 -11.85 -1.38
C PHE A 127 18.49 -13.21 -0.86
N SER A 128 17.63 -13.93 -0.12
CA SER A 128 17.95 -15.25 0.43
C SER A 128 18.06 -16.31 -0.67
N PHE A 129 17.20 -16.24 -1.69
CA PHE A 129 17.16 -17.21 -2.80
C PHE A 129 17.92 -16.75 -4.05
N LYS A 130 18.86 -15.81 -3.91
CA LYS A 130 19.65 -15.26 -5.02
C LYS A 130 20.31 -16.34 -5.90
N SER A 131 20.86 -17.39 -5.30
CA SER A 131 21.52 -18.47 -6.04
C SER A 131 20.51 -19.31 -6.84
N ALA A 132 19.38 -19.65 -6.23
CA ALA A 132 18.29 -20.40 -6.87
C ALA A 132 17.68 -19.62 -8.04
N ILE A 133 17.33 -18.35 -7.82
CA ILE A 133 16.75 -17.47 -8.86
C ILE A 133 17.71 -17.33 -10.06
N LYS A 134 19.02 -17.19 -9.80
CA LYS A 134 20.00 -17.17 -10.89
C LYS A 134 20.07 -18.49 -11.62
N ALA A 135 20.09 -19.62 -10.91
CA ALA A 135 20.15 -20.95 -11.51
C ALA A 135 18.94 -21.23 -12.42
N GLU A 136 17.74 -20.83 -12.00
CA GLU A 136 16.54 -20.92 -12.84
C GLU A 136 16.63 -20.00 -14.06
N CYS A 137 17.13 -18.77 -13.89
CA CYS A 137 17.39 -17.86 -15.02
C CYS A 137 18.30 -18.49 -16.06
N PHE A 138 19.36 -19.15 -15.61
CA PHE A 138 20.27 -19.86 -16.50
C PHE A 138 19.57 -20.99 -17.26
N GLN A 139 18.86 -21.87 -16.55
CA GLN A 139 18.19 -23.02 -17.18
C GLN A 139 17.18 -22.56 -18.22
N VAL A 140 16.34 -21.58 -17.88
CA VAL A 140 15.34 -21.00 -18.78
C VAL A 140 15.97 -20.37 -20.02
N SER A 141 17.00 -19.54 -19.83
CA SER A 141 17.62 -18.78 -20.93
C SER A 141 18.29 -19.71 -21.96
N THR A 142 18.72 -20.90 -21.51
CA THR A 142 19.40 -21.91 -22.32
C THR A 142 18.44 -22.92 -22.95
N ASP A 143 17.41 -23.38 -22.23
CA ASP A 143 16.53 -24.49 -22.68
C ASP A 143 15.33 -24.09 -23.55
N ARG A 144 15.26 -22.84 -24.06
CA ARG A 144 14.13 -22.33 -24.88
C ARG A 144 12.74 -22.62 -24.27
N SER A 145 12.65 -22.60 -22.94
CA SER A 145 11.36 -22.62 -22.27
C SER A 145 10.89 -21.18 -22.05
N ASP A 146 9.67 -20.85 -22.49
CA ASP A 146 9.03 -19.55 -22.24
C ASP A 146 8.75 -19.40 -20.75
N PHE A 147 9.75 -19.01 -19.97
CA PHE A 147 9.57 -18.66 -18.56
C PHE A 147 9.54 -17.13 -18.43
N GLN A 148 8.42 -16.64 -17.93
CA GLN A 148 8.21 -15.22 -17.69
C GLN A 148 8.87 -14.86 -16.35
N PHE A 149 10.08 -14.29 -16.42
CA PHE A 149 10.87 -13.92 -15.23
C PHE A 149 10.16 -12.89 -14.34
N ASP A 150 9.32 -12.06 -14.96
CA ASP A 150 8.38 -11.14 -14.32
C ASP A 150 7.48 -10.55 -15.40
N PHE A 151 6.35 -9.94 -15.04
CA PHE A 151 5.42 -9.29 -15.98
C PHE A 151 6.11 -8.23 -16.87
N TRP A 152 7.23 -7.66 -16.41
CA TRP A 152 7.94 -6.54 -17.05
C TRP A 152 9.25 -6.90 -17.75
N LEU A 153 9.68 -8.16 -17.72
CA LEU A 153 10.93 -8.57 -18.38
C LEU A 153 10.63 -9.20 -19.76
N PRO A 154 11.43 -8.86 -20.80
CA PRO A 154 11.29 -9.48 -22.10
C PRO A 154 11.70 -10.95 -22.05
N THR A 155 10.90 -11.82 -22.67
CA THR A 155 11.25 -13.22 -22.89
C THR A 155 12.43 -13.29 -23.85
N VAL A 156 13.53 -13.90 -23.41
CA VAL A 156 14.71 -14.15 -24.25
C VAL A 156 15.00 -15.64 -24.25
N SER A 157 15.31 -16.18 -25.42
CA SER A 157 15.57 -17.62 -25.59
C SER A 157 16.82 -17.85 -26.45
N GLY A 158 17.64 -18.83 -26.09
CA GLY A 158 18.75 -19.30 -26.93
C GLY A 158 20.04 -18.49 -26.81
N LEU A 159 20.34 -17.97 -25.61
CA LEU A 159 21.61 -17.30 -25.33
C LEU A 159 22.75 -18.32 -25.11
N THR A 160 23.98 -17.94 -25.48
CA THR A 160 25.17 -18.71 -25.13
C THR A 160 25.43 -18.67 -23.62
N ASN A 161 26.17 -19.64 -23.06
CA ASN A 161 26.41 -19.75 -21.61
C ASN A 161 26.98 -18.47 -20.97
N SER A 162 27.88 -17.77 -21.67
CA SER A 162 28.46 -16.50 -21.19
C SER A 162 27.47 -15.33 -21.26
N GLU A 163 26.66 -15.26 -22.33
CA GLU A 163 25.66 -14.21 -22.49
C GLU A 163 24.51 -14.38 -21.49
N ALA A 164 24.10 -15.62 -21.21
CA ALA A 164 23.08 -15.96 -20.22
C ALA A 164 23.52 -15.51 -18.82
N GLN A 165 24.79 -15.71 -18.46
CA GLN A 165 25.32 -15.28 -17.16
C GLN A 165 25.24 -13.78 -16.95
N ASP A 166 25.67 -13.02 -17.95
CA ASP A 166 25.65 -11.57 -17.91
C ASP A 166 24.23 -11.01 -17.94
N PHE A 167 23.34 -11.62 -18.75
CA PHE A 167 21.93 -11.26 -18.79
C PHE A 167 21.26 -11.48 -17.43
N CYS A 168 21.39 -12.67 -16.85
CA CYS A 168 20.80 -13.00 -15.55
C CYS A 168 21.35 -12.13 -14.41
N ASN A 169 22.65 -11.80 -14.44
CA ASN A 169 23.24 -10.89 -13.46
C ASN A 169 22.66 -9.47 -13.57
N ARG A 170 22.51 -8.94 -14.79
CA ARG A 170 21.92 -7.61 -15.02
C ARG A 170 20.43 -7.60 -14.65
N ALA A 171 19.68 -8.61 -15.05
CA ALA A 171 18.27 -8.78 -14.73
C ALA A 171 18.05 -8.83 -13.21
N PHE A 172 18.83 -9.66 -12.50
CA PHE A 172 18.77 -9.75 -11.05
C PHE A 172 19.09 -8.42 -10.36
N SER A 173 20.13 -7.71 -10.82
CA SER A 173 20.51 -6.41 -10.24
C SER A 173 19.40 -5.37 -10.43
N ARG A 174 18.80 -5.31 -11.62
CA ARG A 174 17.69 -4.40 -11.91
C ARG A 174 16.46 -4.72 -11.06
N MET A 175 16.13 -6.00 -10.94
CA MET A 175 15.02 -6.46 -10.10
C MET A 175 15.27 -6.13 -8.61
N SER A 176 16.49 -6.35 -8.11
CA SER A 176 16.85 -6.03 -6.73
C SER A 176 16.68 -4.56 -6.38
N ILE A 177 17.08 -3.66 -7.29
CA ILE A 177 16.89 -2.21 -7.13
C ILE A 177 15.39 -1.88 -7.13
N SER A 178 14.62 -2.49 -8.04
CA SER A 178 13.17 -2.32 -8.12
C SER A 178 12.47 -2.75 -6.83
N THR A 179 12.85 -3.90 -6.27
CA THR A 179 12.28 -4.44 -5.02
C THR A 179 12.51 -3.49 -3.83
N ILE A 180 13.73 -2.96 -3.69
CA ILE A 180 14.06 -2.01 -2.61
C ILE A 180 13.31 -0.68 -2.80
N ALA A 181 13.28 -0.16 -4.03
CA ALA A 181 12.55 1.06 -4.34
C ALA A 181 11.05 0.89 -4.04
N TRP A 182 10.49 -0.27 -4.36
CA TRP A 182 9.09 -0.61 -4.10
C TRP A 182 8.77 -0.65 -2.60
N LEU A 183 9.63 -1.27 -1.79
CA LEU A 183 9.49 -1.29 -0.33
C LEU A 183 9.39 0.12 0.25
N ILE A 184 10.30 1.01 -0.15
CA ILE A 184 10.32 2.40 0.33
C ILE A 184 9.05 3.13 -0.11
N PHE A 185 8.70 3.01 -1.39
CA PHE A 185 7.52 3.65 -1.96
C PHE A 185 6.24 3.20 -1.26
N ALA A 186 6.01 1.89 -1.13
CA ALA A 186 4.83 1.32 -0.51
C ALA A 186 4.71 1.73 0.97
N THR A 187 5.82 1.72 1.72
CA THR A 187 5.83 2.11 3.14
C THR A 187 5.47 3.59 3.31
N LEU A 188 6.07 4.48 2.53
CA LEU A 188 5.78 5.92 2.58
C LEU A 188 4.34 6.22 2.16
N PHE A 189 3.83 5.51 1.15
CA PHE A 189 2.47 5.68 0.66
C PHE A 189 1.42 5.19 1.67
N ALA A 190 1.70 4.09 2.38
CA ALA A 190 0.85 3.61 3.46
C ALA A 190 0.80 4.59 4.65
N LEU A 191 1.95 5.16 5.04
CA LEU A 191 2.01 6.21 6.06
C LEU A 191 1.26 7.48 5.64
N PHE A 192 1.37 7.85 4.36
CA PHE A 192 0.63 8.96 3.79
C PHE A 192 -0.89 8.73 3.89
N PHE A 193 -1.38 7.55 3.55
CA PHE A 193 -2.80 7.21 3.71
C PHE A 193 -3.26 7.22 5.17
N ALA A 194 -2.44 6.72 6.11
CA ALA A 194 -2.73 6.83 7.53
C ALA A 194 -2.84 8.31 7.99
N SER A 195 -2.01 9.21 7.46
CA SER A 195 -2.09 10.65 7.76
C SER A 195 -3.39 11.30 7.25
N ILE A 196 -3.90 10.86 6.08
CA ILE A 196 -5.19 11.31 5.54
C ILE A 196 -6.34 10.79 6.41
N ALA A 197 -6.31 9.52 6.80
CA ALA A 197 -7.32 8.93 7.69
C ALA A 197 -7.39 9.69 9.04
N TYR A 198 -6.24 10.04 9.60
CA TYR A 198 -6.16 10.87 10.81
C TYR A 198 -6.74 12.28 10.61
N SER A 199 -6.46 12.89 9.47
CA SER A 199 -7.00 14.21 9.12
C SER A 199 -8.52 14.18 8.96
N PHE A 200 -9.06 13.13 8.35
CA PHE A 200 -10.51 12.90 8.24
C PHE A 200 -11.16 12.72 9.62
N TYR A 201 -10.51 11.98 10.53
CA TYR A 201 -11.00 11.85 11.90
C TYR A 201 -11.07 13.20 12.63
N ARG A 202 -10.06 14.06 12.48
CA ARG A 202 -10.10 15.42 13.06
C ARG A 202 -11.25 16.26 12.47
N GLN A 203 -11.50 16.18 11.16
CA GLN A 203 -12.64 16.88 10.54
C GLN A 203 -14.00 16.46 11.10
N LEU A 204 -14.15 15.20 11.54
CA LEU A 204 -15.41 14.74 12.16
C LEU A 204 -15.61 15.25 13.58
N LEU A 205 -14.52 15.56 14.30
CA LEU A 205 -14.59 16.10 15.66
C LEU A 205 -14.84 17.60 15.70
N ASP A 206 -14.43 18.33 14.66
CA ASP A 206 -14.59 19.78 14.55
C ASP A 206 -15.84 20.15 13.73
N PRO A 207 -16.96 20.55 14.37
CA PRO A 207 -18.20 20.94 13.68
C PRO A 207 -18.11 22.29 12.93
N SER A 208 -16.98 23.00 13.05
CA SER A 208 -16.73 24.29 12.40
C SER A 208 -16.52 24.16 10.88
N PHE A 209 -16.19 22.97 10.37
CA PHE A 209 -15.92 22.73 8.95
C PHE A 209 -17.18 22.62 8.07
N PHE A 210 -18.34 22.27 8.66
CA PHE A 210 -19.62 22.14 7.96
C PHE A 210 -20.54 23.37 8.08
N ARG A 211 -20.17 24.37 8.89
CA ARG A 211 -20.88 25.66 8.88
C ARG A 211 -20.48 26.42 7.62
N ALA A 212 -21.26 26.26 6.57
CA ALA A 212 -21.43 27.32 5.59
C ALA A 212 -21.76 28.59 6.39
N GLN A 213 -20.88 29.58 6.30
CA GLN A 213 -21.20 30.93 6.74
C GLN A 213 -22.43 31.32 5.93
N ALA A 214 -23.57 31.54 6.59
CA ALA A 214 -24.75 32.06 5.93
C ALA A 214 -24.32 33.28 5.09
N PRO A 215 -24.83 33.43 3.85
CA PRO A 215 -24.52 34.60 3.05
C PRO A 215 -24.86 35.82 3.90
N SER A 216 -23.86 36.64 4.19
CA SER A 216 -24.08 37.95 4.81
C SER A 216 -24.62 38.86 3.72
N ASP A 217 -25.85 38.62 3.30
CA ASP A 217 -26.68 39.59 2.59
C ASP A 217 -27.73 40.08 3.59
N GLN A 218 -27.42 41.21 4.22
CA GLN A 218 -28.30 42.35 4.50
C GLN A 218 -27.52 43.41 5.30
#